data_AF-A0A1E3PV72-F1
#
_entry.id   AF-A0A1E3PV72-F1
#
_cell.length_a   1.000
_cell.length_b   1.000
_cell.length_c   1.000
_cell.angle_alpha   90.00
_cell.angle_beta   90.00
_cell.angle_gamma   90.00
#
_symmetry.space_group_name_H-M   'P 1'
#
loop_
_entity.id
_entity.type
_entity.pdbx_description
1 polymer ?
#
loop_
_entity_poly.entity_id
_entity_poly.type
_entity_poly.pdbx_seq_one_letter_code
_entity_poly.pdbx_strand_id
1 'polypeptide(L)'
;MDVDSALAANLAGIGGPQDPTAGMHHHHHPHHLNMSAAVAAAAAIDPAIGLNAGTQDEIDPKKTCIFCHKTFSHPGSLGRHLDLKRGTRLHPADQVDQLRGDVKRRGDIVEIKARRARRAKEYNARDEVKERAKLRRKEKERNARGKEEAKGNFLNRLGLPALPPHPSFPYMVLYFLPPSQWPHDPPTQETYNQLYLILDPSMHMDDDRYLDWASKAKVAYDNWVGLPKNKRVDVWNREQRSAAEAALGTLTLFDLGRREEWLMDEEKRIMTMESMM
;
A
#
# COMPACT_ATOMS: atom_id res chain seq x y z
N MET A 1 43.69 -7.08 -31.99
CA MET A 1 44.64 -7.14 -30.86
C MET A 1 43.77 -7.12 -29.63
N ASP A 2 43.31 -8.30 -29.25
CA ASP A 2 42.29 -8.49 -28.21
C ASP A 2 42.97 -8.87 -26.91
N VAL A 3 42.60 -8.22 -25.81
CA VAL A 3 42.95 -8.66 -24.46
C VAL A 3 41.80 -8.35 -23.50
N ASP A 4 40.75 -9.17 -23.54
CA ASP A 4 39.89 -9.40 -22.38
C ASP A 4 40.58 -10.40 -21.45
N SER A 5 40.77 -10.07 -20.16
CA SER A 5 40.57 -10.99 -19.01
C SER A 5 41.10 -10.50 -17.65
N ALA A 6 40.24 -10.67 -16.63
CA ALA A 6 40.50 -11.12 -15.26
C ALA A 6 41.32 -10.26 -14.25
N LEU A 7 40.67 -9.92 -13.13
CA LEU A 7 40.73 -10.63 -11.82
C LEU A 7 39.64 -10.04 -10.90
N ALA A 8 38.74 -10.83 -10.28
CA ALA A 8 38.92 -11.54 -8.99
C ALA A 8 39.29 -10.58 -7.83
N ALA A 9 38.34 -10.15 -7.00
CA ALA A 9 37.76 -10.87 -5.85
C ALA A 9 38.57 -10.74 -4.55
N ASN A 10 37.93 -10.31 -3.46
CA ASN A 10 38.40 -10.58 -2.10
C ASN A 10 37.22 -10.66 -1.11
N LEU A 11 37.30 -11.59 -0.16
CA LEU A 11 36.15 -12.12 0.56
C LEU A 11 36.55 -12.58 1.98
N ALA A 12 36.13 -11.86 3.01
CA ALA A 12 36.02 -12.24 4.44
C ALA A 12 35.77 -10.95 5.27
N GLY A 13 34.91 -10.85 6.29
CA GLY A 13 34.04 -11.85 6.92
C GLY A 13 34.47 -12.17 8.36
N ILE A 14 33.60 -11.91 9.35
CA ILE A 14 33.44 -12.60 10.66
C ILE A 14 32.35 -11.87 11.49
N GLY A 15 31.48 -12.64 12.17
CA GLY A 15 30.80 -12.19 13.41
C GLY A 15 29.29 -11.83 13.33
N GLY A 16 28.41 -12.82 13.51
CA GLY A 16 27.10 -12.61 14.17
C GLY A 16 27.16 -13.12 15.62
N PRO A 17 26.04 -13.49 16.28
CA PRO A 17 24.63 -13.26 15.96
C PRO A 17 23.81 -12.69 17.15
N GLN A 18 22.54 -12.31 16.95
CA GLN A 18 21.42 -12.63 17.86
C GLN A 18 20.04 -12.18 17.31
N ASP A 19 19.08 -13.12 17.34
CA ASP A 19 17.62 -12.90 17.39
C ASP A 19 17.26 -12.25 18.76
N PRO A 20 16.07 -11.61 19.00
CA PRO A 20 14.77 -12.22 18.69
C PRO A 20 13.57 -11.30 18.36
N THR A 21 12.43 -11.96 18.12
CA THR A 21 11.02 -11.59 18.41
C THR A 21 10.09 -11.35 17.23
N ALA A 22 9.04 -12.18 17.17
CA ALA A 22 7.96 -12.12 16.21
C ALA A 22 6.84 -11.16 16.67
N GLY A 23 6.40 -10.27 15.79
CA GLY A 23 5.18 -9.47 15.98
C GLY A 23 4.02 -10.03 15.17
N MET A 24 3.13 -10.82 15.78
CA MET A 24 1.91 -11.30 15.12
C MET A 24 0.82 -10.21 15.13
N HIS A 25 0.60 -9.52 14.00
CA HIS A 25 -0.56 -8.67 13.84
C HIS A 25 -1.82 -9.49 13.50
N HIS A 26 -2.71 -9.66 14.48
CA HIS A 26 -4.08 -10.13 14.23
C HIS A 26 -4.94 -9.00 13.67
N HIS A 27 -5.47 -9.18 12.46
CA HIS A 27 -6.60 -8.38 11.97
C HIS A 27 -7.90 -8.88 12.60
N HIS A 28 -8.49 -8.06 13.48
CA HIS A 28 -9.90 -8.20 13.85
C HIS A 28 -10.80 -7.75 12.70
N HIS A 29 -11.80 -8.56 12.37
CA HIS A 29 -13.02 -8.12 11.70
C HIS A 29 -14.23 -8.42 12.60
N PRO A 30 -15.20 -7.49 12.72
CA PRO A 30 -16.27 -7.61 13.69
C PRO A 30 -17.34 -8.61 13.24
N HIS A 31 -17.90 -9.34 14.20
CA HIS A 31 -19.11 -10.13 14.01
C HIS A 31 -20.33 -9.21 13.88
N HIS A 32 -21.10 -9.38 12.81
CA HIS A 32 -22.43 -8.78 12.70
C HIS A 32 -23.45 -9.69 13.41
N LEU A 33 -24.02 -9.22 14.53
CA LEU A 33 -25.10 -9.88 15.25
C LEU A 33 -26.33 -8.96 15.31
N ASN A 34 -27.38 -9.32 14.58
CA ASN A 34 -28.80 -9.26 14.97
C ASN A 34 -29.69 -9.27 13.72
N MET A 35 -30.62 -10.21 13.63
CA MET A 35 -32.04 -9.95 13.92
C MET A 35 -32.71 -11.26 14.33
N SER A 36 -33.55 -11.20 15.38
CA SER A 36 -34.38 -12.28 15.90
C SER A 36 -35.74 -11.70 16.31
N ALA A 37 -36.73 -12.58 16.55
CA ALA A 37 -38.17 -12.35 16.78
C ALA A 37 -38.97 -12.15 15.47
N ALA A 38 -39.84 -13.08 15.01
CA ALA A 38 -41.02 -13.74 15.62
C ALA A 38 -42.29 -12.85 15.53
N VAL A 39 -43.55 -13.34 15.51
CA VAL A 39 -44.19 -14.52 16.15
C VAL A 39 -45.46 -14.97 15.35
N ALA A 40 -45.93 -16.23 15.55
CA ALA A 40 -47.31 -16.75 15.31
C ALA A 40 -47.82 -16.89 13.84
N ALA A 41 -48.74 -17.80 13.45
CA ALA A 41 -49.49 -18.93 14.06
C ALA A 41 -50.23 -19.69 12.91
N ALA A 42 -50.84 -20.90 13.03
CA ALA A 42 -50.75 -22.06 13.94
C ALA A 42 -51.57 -23.25 13.32
N ALA A 43 -51.55 -24.44 13.97
CA ALA A 43 -52.29 -25.69 13.64
C ALA A 43 -51.84 -26.44 12.36
N ALA A 44 -51.96 -27.77 12.23
CA ALA A 44 -52.55 -28.78 13.12
C ALA A 44 -51.65 -30.03 13.28
N ILE A 45 -51.96 -30.88 14.27
CA ILE A 45 -51.29 -32.16 14.56
C ILE A 45 -52.26 -33.29 14.22
N ASP A 46 -51.77 -34.37 13.59
CA ASP A 46 -52.19 -35.73 13.96
C ASP A 46 -51.06 -36.74 13.70
N PRO A 47 -50.90 -37.81 14.50
CA PRO A 47 -49.67 -38.60 14.55
C PRO A 47 -49.75 -39.93 13.79
N ALA A 48 -48.64 -40.35 13.17
CA ALA A 48 -48.47 -41.74 12.75
C ALA A 48 -47.00 -42.20 12.78
N ILE A 49 -46.74 -43.17 13.67
CA ILE A 49 -45.89 -44.36 13.44
C ILE A 49 -44.40 -44.10 13.11
N GLY A 50 -43.52 -44.43 14.06
CA GLY A 50 -42.06 -44.40 13.84
C GLY A 50 -41.18 -44.76 15.04
N LEU A 51 -41.58 -45.71 15.87
CA LEU A 51 -40.70 -46.28 16.91
C LEU A 51 -39.77 -47.36 16.32
N ASN A 52 -38.61 -47.54 16.97
CA ASN A 52 -37.53 -48.49 16.67
C ASN A 52 -36.65 -48.09 15.46
N ALA A 53 -35.32 -48.29 15.46
CA ALA A 53 -34.43 -48.95 16.42
C ALA A 53 -33.14 -48.11 16.59
N GLY A 54 -32.36 -48.22 17.66
CA GLY A 54 -32.25 -49.38 18.55
C GLY A 54 -31.28 -50.45 18.01
N THR A 55 -30.52 -50.16 16.96
CA THR A 55 -29.32 -50.95 16.61
C THR A 55 -28.19 -50.56 17.55
N GLN A 56 -27.54 -51.55 18.16
CA GLN A 56 -26.31 -51.32 18.93
C GLN A 56 -25.29 -50.63 18.03
N ASP A 57 -24.74 -49.50 18.49
CA ASP A 57 -23.71 -48.77 17.75
C ASP A 57 -22.43 -49.62 17.68
N GLU A 58 -22.29 -50.38 16.59
CA GLU A 58 -20.99 -50.79 16.09
C GLU A 58 -20.23 -49.50 15.74
N ILE A 59 -19.35 -49.07 16.66
CA ILE A 59 -18.67 -47.78 16.60
C ILE A 59 -17.79 -47.74 15.35
N ASP A 60 -18.33 -47.21 14.24
CA ASP A 60 -17.63 -47.12 12.97
C ASP A 60 -16.37 -46.25 13.15
N PRO A 61 -15.15 -46.84 13.08
CA PRO A 61 -13.93 -46.09 13.30
C PRO A 61 -13.71 -45.00 12.23
N LYS A 62 -14.40 -45.09 11.08
CA LYS A 62 -14.35 -44.08 9.99
C LYS A 62 -15.22 -42.86 10.27
N LYS A 63 -16.02 -42.88 11.34
CA LYS A 63 -16.91 -41.80 11.80
C LYS A 63 -16.51 -41.20 13.14
N THR A 64 -15.47 -41.72 13.78
CA THR A 64 -15.04 -41.33 15.12
C THR A 64 -13.69 -40.63 15.10
N CYS A 65 -13.54 -39.51 15.81
CA CYS A 65 -12.25 -38.82 15.90
C CYS A 65 -11.32 -39.57 16.86
N ILE A 66 -10.15 -40.01 16.38
CA ILE A 66 -9.19 -40.76 17.22
C ILE A 66 -8.60 -39.94 18.38
N PHE A 67 -8.69 -38.61 18.31
CA PHE A 67 -8.04 -37.68 19.24
C PHE A 67 -8.92 -37.23 20.41
N CYS A 68 -10.23 -37.11 20.18
CA CYS A 68 -11.20 -36.67 21.19
C CYS A 68 -12.45 -37.54 21.26
N HIS A 69 -12.43 -38.70 20.58
CA HIS A 69 -13.45 -39.75 20.56
C HIS A 69 -14.88 -39.29 20.23
N LYS A 70 -15.04 -38.09 19.65
CA LYS A 70 -16.32 -37.61 19.14
C LYS A 70 -16.74 -38.41 17.91
N THR A 71 -17.96 -38.93 17.94
CA THR A 71 -18.63 -39.58 16.82
C THR A 71 -19.31 -38.54 15.92
N PHE A 72 -19.39 -38.81 14.62
CA PHE A 72 -19.99 -37.95 13.62
C PHE A 72 -20.92 -38.74 12.70
N SER A 73 -22.03 -38.14 12.27
CA SER A 73 -22.97 -38.79 11.33
C SER A 73 -22.33 -39.19 10.00
N HIS A 74 -21.35 -38.41 9.52
CA HIS A 74 -20.68 -38.63 8.23
C HIS A 74 -19.17 -38.43 8.30
N PRO A 75 -18.36 -39.21 7.55
CA PRO A 75 -16.90 -39.02 7.45
C PRO A 75 -16.47 -37.62 6.95
N GLY A 76 -17.31 -36.94 6.17
CA GLY A 76 -17.07 -35.55 5.76
C GLY A 76 -17.11 -34.56 6.94
N SER A 77 -18.00 -34.79 7.90
CA SER A 77 -18.13 -33.99 9.13
C SER A 77 -16.94 -34.24 10.07
N LEU A 78 -16.52 -35.49 10.23
CA LEU A 78 -15.26 -35.84 10.91
C LEU A 78 -14.07 -35.14 10.26
N GLY A 79 -13.97 -35.17 8.93
CA GLY A 79 -12.92 -34.49 8.18
C GLY A 79 -12.88 -32.96 8.40
N ARG A 80 -14.05 -32.30 8.48
CA ARG A 80 -14.14 -30.87 8.79
C ARG A 80 -13.81 -30.57 10.25
N HIS A 81 -14.17 -31.46 11.18
CA HIS A 81 -13.80 -31.36 12.58
C HIS A 81 -12.27 -31.43 12.78
N LEU A 82 -11.60 -32.36 12.10
CA LEU A 82 -10.14 -32.48 12.12
C LEU A 82 -9.47 -31.21 11.57
N ASP A 83 -9.94 -30.67 10.44
CA ASP A 83 -9.42 -29.39 9.90
C ASP A 83 -9.58 -28.23 10.90
N LEU A 84 -10.71 -28.15 11.61
CA LEU A 84 -11.01 -27.08 12.59
C LEU A 84 -10.30 -27.23 13.94
N LYS A 85 -9.80 -28.42 14.27
CA LYS A 85 -9.08 -28.68 15.54
C LYS A 85 -7.59 -28.91 15.35
N ARG A 86 -7.09 -28.99 14.10
CA ARG A 86 -5.67 -29.07 13.75
C ARG A 86 -4.82 -28.09 14.56
N GLY A 87 -3.76 -28.59 15.19
CA GLY A 87 -2.81 -27.77 15.97
C GLY A 87 -3.28 -27.43 17.39
N THR A 88 -4.47 -27.89 17.82
CA THR A 88 -4.85 -27.83 19.25
C THR A 88 -4.09 -28.89 20.05
N ARG A 89 -3.94 -28.68 21.37
CA ARG A 89 -3.23 -29.61 22.29
C ARG A 89 -3.69 -31.08 22.19
N LEU A 90 -4.95 -31.31 21.82
CA LEU A 90 -5.50 -32.67 21.64
C LEU A 90 -5.40 -33.21 20.22
N HIS A 91 -5.14 -32.37 19.19
CA HIS A 91 -5.09 -32.77 17.78
C HIS A 91 -3.78 -32.25 17.14
N PRO A 92 -2.65 -32.97 17.32
CA PRO A 92 -1.36 -32.59 16.76
C PRO A 92 -1.44 -32.36 15.25
N ALA A 93 -0.85 -31.27 14.75
CA ALA A 93 -1.00 -30.86 13.37
C ALA A 93 -0.49 -31.93 12.37
N ASP A 94 0.64 -32.55 12.67
CA ASP A 94 1.29 -33.53 11.78
C ASP A 94 0.49 -34.82 11.66
N GLN A 95 -0.08 -35.30 12.78
CA GLN A 95 -0.92 -36.50 12.81
C GLN A 95 -2.28 -36.26 12.15
N VAL A 96 -2.86 -35.06 12.32
CA VAL A 96 -4.05 -34.66 11.56
C VAL A 96 -3.73 -34.62 10.06
N ASP A 97 -2.59 -34.06 9.65
CA ASP A 97 -2.22 -33.99 8.24
C ASP A 97 -1.94 -35.36 7.63
N GLN A 98 -1.35 -36.30 8.37
CA GLN A 98 -1.17 -37.68 7.93
C GLN A 98 -2.54 -38.36 7.68
N LEU A 99 -3.46 -38.31 8.64
CA LEU A 99 -4.82 -38.86 8.50
C LEU A 99 -5.65 -38.18 7.39
N ARG A 100 -5.37 -36.91 7.10
CA ARG A 100 -6.06 -36.13 6.06
C ARG A 100 -5.39 -36.26 4.69
N GLY A 101 -4.13 -36.68 4.63
CA GLY A 101 -3.35 -36.93 3.41
C GLY A 101 -3.87 -38.13 2.63
N ASP A 102 -4.16 -39.23 3.32
CA ASP A 102 -4.68 -40.48 2.72
C ASP A 102 -6.09 -40.37 2.12
N VAL A 103 -6.77 -39.23 2.32
CA VAL A 103 -8.08 -38.98 1.72
C VAL A 103 -7.93 -38.86 0.20
N LYS A 104 -8.39 -39.88 -0.53
CA LYS A 104 -8.35 -40.04 -2.01
C LYS A 104 -8.81 -38.81 -2.85
N ARG A 105 -9.47 -37.81 -2.24
CA ARG A 105 -9.85 -36.52 -2.87
C ARG A 105 -8.79 -35.42 -2.73
N ARG A 106 -7.79 -35.57 -1.85
CA ARG A 106 -6.69 -34.62 -1.61
C ARG A 106 -5.38 -34.99 -2.32
N GLY A 107 -5.14 -36.28 -2.59
CA GLY A 107 -4.12 -36.78 -3.53
C GLY A 107 -2.68 -36.30 -3.27
N ASP A 108 -1.80 -36.50 -4.26
CA ASP A 108 -0.52 -35.79 -4.26
C ASP A 108 -0.75 -34.31 -4.61
N ILE A 109 -0.26 -33.43 -3.73
CA ILE A 109 -0.33 -31.98 -3.87
C ILE A 109 0.41 -31.52 -5.14
N VAL A 110 1.53 -32.16 -5.50
CA VAL A 110 2.30 -31.85 -6.70
C VAL A 110 1.53 -32.24 -7.95
N GLU A 111 1.00 -33.47 -8.02
CA GLU A 111 0.17 -33.95 -9.12
C GLU A 111 -1.11 -33.10 -9.31
N ILE A 112 -1.76 -32.67 -8.22
CA ILE A 112 -2.92 -31.77 -8.29
C ILE A 112 -2.53 -30.38 -8.80
N LYS A 113 -1.41 -29.82 -8.36
CA LYS A 113 -0.90 -28.54 -8.90
C LYS A 113 -0.60 -28.66 -10.40
N ALA A 114 0.08 -29.73 -10.83
CA ALA A 114 0.36 -30.01 -12.24
C ALA A 114 -0.93 -30.17 -13.06
N ARG A 115 -1.92 -30.89 -12.54
CA ARG A 115 -3.24 -31.09 -13.17
C ARG A 115 -4.03 -29.77 -13.31
N ARG A 116 -3.97 -28.89 -12.29
CA ARG A 116 -4.54 -27.53 -12.35
C ARG A 116 -3.80 -26.66 -13.37
N ALA A 117 -2.47 -26.69 -13.38
CA ALA A 117 -1.65 -25.94 -14.33
C ALA A 117 -1.92 -26.37 -15.79
N ARG A 118 -2.07 -27.68 -16.06
CA ARG A 118 -2.44 -28.19 -17.38
C ARG A 118 -3.80 -27.67 -17.84
N ARG A 119 -4.84 -27.73 -16.98
CA ARG A 119 -6.17 -27.17 -17.26
C ARG A 119 -6.14 -25.65 -17.48
N ALA A 120 -5.35 -24.92 -16.70
CA ALA A 120 -5.18 -23.48 -16.87
C ALA A 120 -4.47 -23.14 -18.20
N LYS A 121 -3.45 -23.93 -18.59
CA LYS A 121 -2.77 -23.80 -19.88
C LYS A 121 -3.73 -24.06 -21.05
N GLU A 122 -4.53 -25.11 -20.97
CA GLU A 122 -5.54 -25.48 -21.96
C GLU A 122 -6.65 -24.41 -22.09
N TYR A 123 -7.13 -23.87 -20.96
CA TYR A 123 -8.10 -22.77 -20.94
C TYR A 123 -7.51 -21.47 -21.54
N ASN A 124 -6.31 -21.08 -21.12
CA ASN A 124 -5.61 -19.88 -21.62
C ASN A 124 -5.14 -20.02 -23.08
N ALA A 125 -5.07 -21.24 -23.62
CA ALA A 125 -4.73 -21.49 -25.01
C ALA A 125 -5.89 -21.18 -25.98
N ARG A 126 -7.14 -21.08 -25.48
CA ARG A 126 -8.32 -20.73 -26.28
C ARG A 126 -8.27 -19.27 -26.74
N ASP A 127 -8.56 -19.01 -28.00
CA ASP A 127 -8.39 -17.67 -28.58
C ASP A 127 -9.39 -16.65 -28.00
N GLU A 128 -10.62 -17.04 -27.68
CA GLU A 128 -11.58 -16.22 -26.94
C GLU A 128 -11.02 -15.73 -25.58
N VAL A 129 -10.25 -16.58 -24.90
CA VAL A 129 -9.65 -16.26 -23.59
C VAL A 129 -8.46 -15.32 -23.77
N LYS A 130 -7.64 -15.52 -24.82
CA LYS A 130 -6.55 -14.61 -25.19
C LYS A 130 -7.07 -13.23 -25.56
N GLU A 131 -8.05 -13.13 -26.45
CA GLU A 131 -8.62 -11.85 -26.87
C GLU A 131 -9.33 -11.14 -25.71
N ARG A 132 -10.07 -11.86 -24.85
CA ARG A 132 -10.64 -11.28 -23.61
C ARG A 132 -9.55 -10.78 -22.65
N ALA A 133 -8.43 -11.49 -22.52
CA ALA A 133 -7.31 -11.06 -21.68
C ALA A 133 -6.58 -9.84 -22.28
N LYS A 134 -6.41 -9.79 -23.61
CA LYS A 134 -5.82 -8.67 -24.36
C LYS A 134 -6.68 -7.42 -24.28
N LEU A 135 -8.01 -7.54 -24.42
CA LEU A 135 -8.95 -6.42 -24.21
C LEU A 135 -8.86 -5.88 -22.78
N ARG A 136 -8.85 -6.75 -21.76
CA ARG A 136 -8.67 -6.35 -20.36
C ARG A 136 -7.32 -5.68 -20.07
N ARG A 137 -6.24 -6.10 -20.75
CA ARG A 137 -4.93 -5.42 -20.66
C ARG A 137 -5.00 -4.03 -21.28
N LYS A 138 -5.47 -3.92 -22.52
CA LYS A 138 -5.64 -2.64 -23.22
C LYS A 138 -6.52 -1.66 -22.42
N GLU A 139 -7.62 -2.14 -21.83
CA GLU A 139 -8.48 -1.34 -20.96
C GLU A 139 -7.76 -0.90 -19.68
N LYS A 140 -7.03 -1.80 -19.01
CA LYS A 140 -6.23 -1.44 -17.82
C LYS A 140 -5.12 -0.44 -18.14
N GLU A 141 -4.43 -0.61 -19.26
CA GLU A 141 -3.36 0.27 -19.75
C GLU A 141 -3.93 1.66 -20.08
N ARG A 142 -5.06 1.71 -20.79
CA ARG A 142 -5.80 2.96 -21.05
C ARG A 142 -6.19 3.66 -19.75
N ASN A 143 -6.80 2.93 -18.82
CA ASN A 143 -7.23 3.47 -17.53
C ASN A 143 -6.03 3.94 -16.68
N ALA A 144 -4.87 3.29 -16.79
CA ALA A 144 -3.64 3.74 -16.13
C ALA A 144 -3.10 5.03 -16.77
N ARG A 145 -3.07 5.12 -18.12
CA ARG A 145 -2.61 6.30 -18.84
C ARG A 145 -3.44 7.53 -18.49
N GLY A 146 -4.76 7.47 -18.59
CA GLY A 146 -5.59 8.65 -18.28
C GLY A 146 -5.55 9.08 -16.81
N LYS A 147 -5.20 8.18 -15.87
CA LYS A 147 -4.88 8.55 -14.47
C LYS A 147 -3.56 9.28 -14.34
N GLU A 148 -2.55 8.87 -15.09
CA GLU A 148 -1.23 9.50 -15.13
C GLU A 148 -1.32 10.89 -15.79
N GLU A 149 -2.04 10.99 -16.91
CA GLU A 149 -2.32 12.23 -17.61
C GLU A 149 -3.17 13.19 -16.76
N ALA A 150 -4.24 12.73 -16.10
CA ALA A 150 -5.02 13.55 -15.17
C ALA A 150 -4.16 14.10 -14.03
N LYS A 151 -3.24 13.30 -13.47
CA LYS A 151 -2.26 13.77 -12.48
C LYS A 151 -1.30 14.80 -13.06
N GLY A 152 -0.77 14.58 -14.26
CA GLY A 152 0.06 15.54 -14.96
C GLY A 152 -0.67 16.88 -15.16
N ASN A 153 -1.92 16.84 -15.65
CA ASN A 153 -2.76 18.00 -15.84
C ASN A 153 -3.06 18.73 -14.52
N PHE A 154 -3.24 18.02 -13.40
CA PHE A 154 -3.38 18.66 -12.08
C PHE A 154 -2.08 19.34 -11.63
N LEU A 155 -0.94 18.65 -11.76
CA LEU A 155 0.37 19.21 -11.38
C LEU A 155 0.73 20.44 -12.21
N ASN A 156 0.38 20.45 -13.50
CA ASN A 156 0.55 21.61 -14.39
C ASN A 156 -0.33 22.83 -14.04
N ARG A 157 -1.31 22.69 -13.12
CA ARG A 157 -2.12 23.80 -12.59
C ARG A 157 -1.53 24.42 -11.32
N LEU A 158 -0.66 23.69 -10.61
CA LEU A 158 0.12 24.25 -9.50
C LEU A 158 1.10 25.30 -10.06
N GLY A 159 1.44 26.26 -9.22
CA GLY A 159 2.51 27.20 -9.56
C GLY A 159 3.88 26.52 -9.50
N LEU A 160 4.82 27.04 -10.27
CA LEU A 160 6.23 26.68 -10.23
C LEU A 160 7.01 27.90 -9.70
N PRO A 161 7.18 28.04 -8.36
CA PRO A 161 7.95 29.13 -7.79
C PRO A 161 9.37 29.14 -8.38
N ALA A 162 9.81 30.31 -8.80
CA ALA A 162 11.20 30.56 -9.18
C ALA A 162 11.90 31.38 -8.09
N LEU A 163 13.21 31.23 -7.96
CA LEU A 163 14.03 32.12 -7.15
C LEU A 163 14.23 33.44 -7.92
N PRO A 164 13.79 34.60 -7.41
CA PRO A 164 14.01 35.88 -8.09
C PRO A 164 15.51 36.25 -8.11
N PRO A 165 15.95 37.16 -9.00
CA PRO A 165 17.37 37.52 -9.13
C PRO A 165 18.00 38.07 -7.84
N HIS A 166 17.21 38.80 -7.05
CA HIS A 166 17.60 39.38 -5.76
C HIS A 166 16.59 38.97 -4.68
N PRO A 167 16.68 37.73 -4.16
CA PRO A 167 15.72 37.22 -3.21
C PRO A 167 15.90 37.87 -1.82
N SER A 168 14.79 38.00 -1.09
CA SER A 168 14.85 38.30 0.34
C SER A 168 15.29 37.05 1.11
N PHE A 169 15.99 37.20 2.25
CA PHE A 169 16.41 36.05 3.05
C PHE A 169 15.23 35.17 3.51
N PRO A 170 14.13 35.75 4.05
CA PRO A 170 12.83 35.09 4.17
C PRO A 170 12.40 34.23 2.98
N TYR A 171 12.42 34.75 1.76
CA TYR A 171 12.01 33.98 0.58
C TYR A 171 12.96 32.82 0.30
N MET A 172 14.28 32.98 0.52
CA MET A 172 15.23 31.88 0.38
C MET A 172 14.99 30.76 1.41
N VAL A 173 14.67 31.12 2.66
CA VAL A 173 14.28 30.15 3.69
C VAL A 173 13.03 29.37 3.26
N LEU A 174 12.01 30.05 2.74
CA LEU A 174 10.77 29.43 2.28
C LEU A 174 10.95 28.57 1.01
N TYR A 175 11.90 28.95 0.14
CA TYR A 175 12.17 28.27 -1.13
C TYR A 175 12.97 26.98 -0.96
N PHE A 176 13.96 26.96 -0.05
CA PHE A 176 14.86 25.82 0.14
C PHE A 176 14.54 24.92 1.34
N LEU A 177 13.92 25.44 2.41
CA LEU A 177 13.50 24.60 3.53
C LEU A 177 12.12 23.98 3.25
N PRO A 178 11.87 22.72 3.63
CA PRO A 178 10.53 22.15 3.58
C PRO A 178 9.60 22.84 4.61
N PRO A 179 8.27 22.88 4.38
CA PRO A 179 7.32 23.54 5.29
C PRO A 179 7.37 23.08 6.75
N SER A 180 7.82 21.85 7.02
CA SER A 180 8.03 21.31 8.38
C SER A 180 9.23 21.91 9.11
N GLN A 181 10.10 22.63 8.40
CA GLN A 181 11.28 23.33 8.93
C GLN A 181 11.17 24.86 8.81
N TRP A 182 10.03 25.38 8.35
CA TRP A 182 9.79 26.83 8.34
C TRP A 182 9.68 27.35 9.77
N PRO A 183 10.43 28.39 10.15
CA PRO A 183 10.34 28.95 11.50
C PRO A 183 8.97 29.61 11.70
N HIS A 184 8.43 29.54 12.91
CA HIS A 184 7.18 30.25 13.23
C HIS A 184 7.41 31.78 13.18
N ASP A 185 8.48 32.22 13.84
CA ASP A 185 8.90 33.61 13.95
C ASP A 185 9.88 34.00 12.82
N PRO A 186 10.16 35.29 12.59
CA PRO A 186 11.08 35.72 11.53
C PRO A 186 12.47 35.05 11.61
N PRO A 187 13.01 34.54 10.48
CA PRO A 187 14.26 33.78 10.42
C PRO A 187 15.45 34.38 11.17
N THR A 188 16.22 33.52 11.84
CA THR A 188 17.35 33.89 12.70
C THR A 188 18.71 33.47 12.11
N GLN A 189 19.80 33.74 12.84
CA GLN A 189 21.15 33.22 12.52
C GLN A 189 21.18 31.68 12.45
N GLU A 190 20.38 31.01 13.28
CA GLU A 190 20.30 29.55 13.29
C GLU A 190 19.64 29.03 11.99
N THR A 191 18.56 29.69 11.54
CA THR A 191 17.94 29.42 10.24
C THR A 191 18.90 29.69 9.08
N TYR A 192 19.75 30.73 9.17
CA TYR A 192 20.79 30.99 8.18
C TYR A 192 21.82 29.86 8.13
N ASN A 193 22.32 29.42 9.29
CA ASN A 193 23.29 28.33 9.38
C ASN A 193 22.73 27.03 8.80
N GLN A 194 21.47 26.70 9.10
CA GLN A 194 20.75 25.55 8.52
C GLN A 194 20.61 25.66 7.00
N LEU A 195 20.21 26.83 6.48
CA LEU A 195 20.11 27.07 5.05
C LEU A 195 21.48 26.95 4.36
N TYR A 196 22.53 27.49 4.99
CA TYR A 196 23.90 27.45 4.45
C TYR A 196 24.43 26.02 4.34
N LEU A 197 24.11 25.14 5.30
CA LEU A 197 24.47 23.71 5.22
C LEU A 197 23.78 22.99 4.05
N ILE A 198 22.55 23.36 3.70
CA ILE A 198 21.83 22.80 2.55
C ILE A 198 22.42 23.32 1.23
N LEU A 199 22.83 24.60 1.22
CA LEU A 199 23.39 25.28 0.06
C LEU A 199 24.91 25.13 -0.09
N ASP A 200 25.59 24.36 0.77
CA ASP A 200 27.05 24.25 0.81
C ASP A 200 27.60 23.73 -0.53
N PRO A 201 28.35 24.54 -1.31
CA PRO A 201 28.83 24.12 -2.62
C PRO A 201 29.75 22.89 -2.56
N SER A 202 30.41 22.63 -1.42
CA SER A 202 31.24 21.43 -1.24
C SER A 202 30.44 20.13 -1.17
N MET A 203 29.14 20.20 -0.87
CA MET A 203 28.22 19.05 -0.92
C MET A 203 27.63 18.82 -2.31
N HIS A 204 27.75 19.79 -3.23
CA HIS A 204 27.12 19.79 -4.56
C HIS A 204 28.14 20.15 -5.65
N MET A 205 29.31 19.49 -5.61
CA MET A 205 30.50 19.79 -6.44
C MET A 205 30.28 19.85 -7.95
N ASP A 206 29.20 19.25 -8.48
CA ASP A 206 28.88 19.19 -9.91
C ASP A 206 27.86 20.27 -10.38
N ASP A 207 27.42 21.17 -9.50
CA ASP A 207 26.34 22.14 -9.80
C ASP A 207 26.64 23.56 -9.32
N ASP A 208 27.22 24.37 -10.21
CA ASP A 208 27.57 25.79 -10.01
C ASP A 208 26.42 26.66 -9.47
N ARG A 209 25.15 26.23 -9.62
CA ARG A 209 23.98 26.96 -9.09
C ARG A 209 24.02 27.06 -7.57
N TYR A 210 24.59 26.08 -6.87
CA TYR A 210 24.72 26.14 -5.41
C TYR A 210 25.67 27.25 -4.96
N LEU A 211 26.71 27.56 -5.74
CA LEU A 211 27.61 28.68 -5.46
C LEU A 211 26.89 30.04 -5.60
N ASP A 212 26.08 30.20 -6.65
CA ASP A 212 25.20 31.37 -6.84
C ASP A 212 24.16 31.50 -5.71
N TRP A 213 23.50 30.40 -5.35
CA TRP A 213 22.50 30.39 -4.27
C TRP A 213 23.12 30.65 -2.89
N ALA A 214 24.27 30.08 -2.55
CA ALA A 214 24.99 30.36 -1.31
C ALA A 214 25.41 31.84 -1.23
N SER A 215 25.91 32.40 -2.34
CA SER A 215 26.26 33.83 -2.47
C SER A 215 25.03 34.73 -2.24
N LYS A 216 23.90 34.41 -2.90
CA LYS A 216 22.61 35.11 -2.70
C LYS A 216 22.12 34.99 -1.26
N ALA A 217 22.21 33.82 -0.65
CA ALA A 217 21.80 33.59 0.74
C ALA A 217 22.59 34.47 1.72
N LYS A 218 23.92 34.55 1.54
CA LYS A 218 24.77 35.42 2.34
C LYS A 218 24.38 36.90 2.18
N VAL A 219 24.31 37.41 0.95
CA VAL A 219 23.97 38.82 0.69
C VAL A 219 22.56 39.17 1.20
N ALA A 220 21.59 38.28 1.01
CA ALA A 220 20.24 38.45 1.51
C ALA A 220 20.19 38.46 3.04
N TYR A 221 21.00 37.63 3.70
CA TYR A 221 21.09 37.57 5.16
C TYR A 221 21.77 38.80 5.77
N ASP A 222 22.89 39.25 5.18
CA ASP A 222 23.58 40.47 5.61
C ASP A 222 22.62 41.69 5.58
N ASN A 223 21.82 41.80 4.51
CA ASN A 223 20.76 42.81 4.40
C ASN A 223 19.64 42.63 5.43
N TRP A 224 19.23 41.39 5.70
CA TRP A 224 18.17 41.05 6.67
C TRP A 224 18.52 41.41 8.11
N VAL A 225 19.77 41.17 8.53
CA VAL A 225 20.26 41.52 9.87
C VAL A 225 20.33 43.03 10.07
N GLY A 226 20.53 43.81 9.00
CA GLY A 226 20.44 45.27 9.03
C GLY A 226 19.03 45.83 9.28
N LEU A 227 17.96 45.05 9.06
CA LEU A 227 16.59 45.55 9.22
C LEU A 227 16.17 45.65 10.70
N PRO A 228 15.37 46.68 11.08
CA PRO A 228 14.78 46.76 12.42
C PRO A 228 13.71 45.68 12.62
N LYS A 229 13.53 45.23 13.87
CA LYS A 229 12.69 44.07 14.23
C LYS A 229 11.28 44.12 13.62
N ASN A 230 10.60 45.27 13.68
CA ASN A 230 9.25 45.42 13.12
C ASN A 230 9.24 45.17 11.60
N LYS A 231 10.24 45.67 10.86
CA LYS A 231 10.36 45.44 9.41
C LYS A 231 10.67 43.99 9.07
N ARG A 232 11.37 43.26 9.95
CA ARG A 232 11.56 41.80 9.77
C ARG A 232 10.24 41.05 9.85
N VAL A 233 9.36 41.38 10.80
CA VAL A 233 8.01 40.79 10.89
C VAL A 233 7.18 41.14 9.64
N ASP A 234 7.15 42.42 9.23
CA ASP A 234 6.43 42.87 8.03
C ASP A 234 6.86 42.09 6.77
N VAL A 235 8.18 41.95 6.56
CA VAL A 235 8.74 41.23 5.43
C VAL A 235 8.45 39.73 5.56
N TRP A 236 8.68 39.10 6.71
CA TRP A 236 8.43 37.66 6.91
C TRP A 236 7.00 37.26 6.51
N ASN A 237 6.01 37.98 7.02
CA ASN A 237 4.60 37.72 6.74
C ASN A 237 4.24 37.92 5.25
N ARG A 238 4.89 38.90 4.59
CA ARG A 238 4.70 39.14 3.15
C ARG A 238 5.28 37.99 2.32
N GLU A 239 6.52 37.58 2.59
CA GLU A 239 7.20 36.57 1.78
C GLU A 239 6.59 35.18 1.99
N GLN A 240 6.07 34.86 3.19
CA GLN A 240 5.23 33.67 3.44
C GLN A 240 4.02 33.64 2.49
N ARG A 241 3.30 34.77 2.38
CA ARG A 241 2.16 34.89 1.47
C ARG A 241 2.60 34.77 0.01
N SER A 242 3.62 35.49 -0.41
CA SER A 242 4.14 35.45 -1.77
C SER A 242 4.58 34.04 -2.18
N ALA A 243 5.23 33.29 -1.30
CA ALA A 243 5.64 31.91 -1.55
C ALA A 243 4.43 30.97 -1.68
N ALA A 244 3.41 31.13 -0.83
CA ALA A 244 2.17 30.35 -0.93
C ALA A 244 1.38 30.67 -2.21
N GLU A 245 1.25 31.96 -2.58
CA GLU A 245 0.62 32.40 -3.83
C GLU A 245 1.38 31.86 -5.05
N ALA A 246 2.72 31.93 -5.06
CA ALA A 246 3.56 31.40 -6.13
C ALA A 246 3.49 29.87 -6.26
N ALA A 247 3.27 29.14 -5.17
CA ALA A 247 3.14 27.67 -5.18
C ALA A 247 1.73 27.21 -5.60
N LEU A 248 0.69 27.95 -5.23
CA LEU A 248 -0.69 27.68 -5.64
C LEU A 248 -0.95 28.05 -7.10
N GLY A 249 -0.32 29.11 -7.60
CA GLY A 249 -0.50 29.59 -8.97
C GLY A 249 -1.93 30.07 -9.21
N THR A 250 -2.72 29.26 -9.91
CA THR A 250 -4.14 29.56 -10.19
C THR A 250 -5.13 28.81 -9.28
N LEU A 251 -4.64 27.90 -8.43
CA LEU A 251 -5.46 27.04 -7.59
C LEU A 251 -5.83 27.72 -6.27
N THR A 252 -7.06 27.50 -5.81
CA THR A 252 -7.46 27.84 -4.45
C THR A 252 -7.24 26.67 -3.49
N LEU A 253 -7.26 26.92 -2.18
CA LEU A 253 -7.27 25.85 -1.18
C LEU A 253 -8.51 24.93 -1.31
N PHE A 254 -9.61 25.43 -1.87
CA PHE A 254 -10.81 24.63 -2.16
C PHE A 254 -10.55 23.65 -3.32
N ASP A 255 -9.85 24.08 -4.38
CA ASP A 255 -9.44 23.18 -5.48
C ASP A 255 -8.48 22.09 -4.99
N LEU A 256 -7.53 22.43 -4.10
CA LEU A 256 -6.66 21.43 -3.46
C LEU A 256 -7.44 20.45 -2.58
N GLY A 257 -8.41 20.95 -1.80
CA GLY A 257 -9.28 20.12 -0.96
C GLY A 257 -10.14 19.13 -1.78
N ARG A 258 -10.50 19.49 -3.01
CA ARG A 258 -11.27 18.67 -3.95
C ARG A 258 -10.43 17.99 -5.03
N ARG A 259 -9.11 17.86 -4.83
CA ARG A 259 -8.17 17.23 -5.78
C ARG A 259 -8.66 15.87 -6.29
N GLU A 260 -9.11 14.98 -5.40
CA GLU A 260 -9.52 13.62 -5.79
C GLU A 260 -10.76 13.62 -6.69
N GLU A 261 -11.73 14.50 -6.44
CA GLU A 261 -12.91 14.67 -7.30
C GLU A 261 -12.49 15.18 -8.68
N TRP A 262 -11.65 16.22 -8.72
CA TRP A 262 -11.16 16.76 -9.99
C TRP A 262 -10.37 15.73 -10.80
N LEU A 263 -9.53 14.91 -10.15
CA LEU A 263 -8.77 13.85 -10.82
C LEU A 263 -9.70 12.77 -11.42
N MET A 264 -10.80 12.42 -10.76
CA MET A 264 -11.78 11.46 -11.29
C MET A 264 -12.55 12.04 -12.48
N ASP A 265 -12.97 13.31 -12.42
CA ASP A 265 -13.67 13.98 -13.52
C ASP A 265 -12.74 14.17 -14.73
N GLU A 266 -11.48 14.52 -14.50
CA GLU A 266 -10.46 14.67 -15.54
C GLU A 266 -10.08 13.32 -16.18
N GLU A 267 -9.88 12.26 -15.38
CA GLU A 267 -9.68 10.90 -15.90
C GLU A 267 -10.85 10.51 -16.82
N LYS A 268 -12.09 10.72 -16.37
CA LYS A 268 -13.29 10.43 -17.15
C LYS A 268 -13.36 11.25 -18.44
N ARG A 269 -12.95 12.52 -18.42
CA ARG A 269 -12.87 13.38 -19.61
C ARG A 269 -11.87 12.81 -20.62
N ILE A 270 -10.67 12.44 -20.17
CA ILE A 270 -9.62 11.85 -21.01
C ILE A 270 -10.09 10.52 -21.62
N MET A 271 -10.64 9.59 -20.83
CA MET A 271 -11.19 8.32 -21.36
C MET A 271 -12.28 8.53 -22.42
N THR A 272 -13.09 9.57 -22.25
CA THR A 272 -14.17 9.91 -23.18
C THR A 272 -13.61 10.45 -24.49
N MET A 273 -12.63 11.35 -24.44
CA MET A 273 -11.96 11.89 -25.62
C MET A 273 -11.20 10.80 -26.40
N GLU A 274 -10.45 9.94 -25.72
CA GLU A 274 -9.77 8.79 -26.35
C GLU A 274 -10.75 7.76 -26.97
N SER A 275 -12.03 7.78 -26.58
CA SER A 275 -13.06 6.92 -27.17
C SER A 275 -13.76 7.57 -28.38
N MET A 276 -13.46 8.82 -28.69
CA MET A 276 -14.01 9.57 -29.83
C MET A 276 -13.00 9.75 -30.98
N MET A 277 -11.74 9.33 -30.78
CA MET A 277 -10.64 9.37 -31.76
C MET A 277 -10.33 7.98 -32.32
#